data_AF-A0A7S2TDT1-F1
#
_entry.id   AF-A0A7S2TDT1-F1
#
_cell.length_a   1.000
_cell.length_b   1.000
_cell.length_c   1.000
_cell.angle_alpha   90.00
_cell.angle_beta   90.00
_cell.angle_gamma   90.00
#
_symmetry.space_group_name_H-M   'P 1'
#
loop_
_entity.id
_entity.type
_entity.pdbx_description
1 polymer ?
#
loop_
_entity_poly.entity_id
_entity_poly.type
_entity_poly.pdbx_seq_one_letter_code
_entity_poly.pdbx_strand_id
1 'polypeptide(L)'
;MQHLVLCCIVFFFFFQADDGIRDAFEKLESIDTKITENFNEVAEELIESLGAKGAVSAALAQITGFTDLKALLPRSLLQCAEGFITIQFDSNQELYGMGLVWNALRRVLPAEAVEGVRGMQLLADGKGAVFDFDMKFKKSF
;
A
#
# COMPACT_ATOMS: atom_id res chain seq x y z
N MET A 1 19.13 -5.47 22.41
CA MET A 1 18.96 -6.74 21.67
C MET A 1 17.48 -7.10 21.55
N GLN A 2 16.65 -6.17 21.04
CA GLN A 2 15.21 -6.35 20.83
C GLN A 2 14.81 -5.51 19.61
N HIS A 3 15.47 -5.73 18.49
CA HIS A 3 14.84 -5.41 17.20
C HIS A 3 13.80 -6.51 17.00
N LEU A 4 12.60 -6.26 17.52
CA LEU A 4 11.42 -7.05 17.21
C LEU A 4 11.28 -6.97 15.69
N VAL A 5 11.52 -8.09 15.02
CA VAL A 5 11.51 -8.20 13.56
C VAL A 5 10.06 -8.06 13.12
N LEU A 6 9.60 -6.81 13.02
CA LEU A 6 8.35 -6.44 12.36
C LEU A 6 8.65 -6.06 10.91
N CYS A 7 9.62 -6.73 10.29
CA CYS A 7 10.31 -6.21 9.11
C CYS A 7 9.91 -6.90 7.80
N CYS A 8 9.27 -8.07 7.82
CA CYS A 8 9.28 -8.88 6.59
C CYS A 8 8.08 -8.72 5.64
N ILE A 9 6.98 -8.05 6.00
CA ILE A 9 5.81 -7.92 5.07
C ILE A 9 5.43 -6.48 4.72
N VAL A 10 6.06 -5.45 5.32
CA VAL A 10 5.84 -4.06 4.85
C VAL A 10 6.42 -3.85 3.44
N PHE A 11 7.41 -4.65 3.05
CA PHE A 11 8.11 -4.51 1.75
C PHE A 11 7.26 -4.87 0.52
N PHE A 12 6.25 -5.74 0.63
CA PHE A 12 5.49 -6.16 -0.57
C PHE A 12 4.43 -5.15 -1.01
N PHE A 13 3.89 -4.32 -0.10
CA PHE A 13 2.75 -3.45 -0.43
C PHE A 13 3.10 -1.99 -0.71
N PHE A 14 4.21 -1.48 -0.17
CA PHE A 14 4.65 -0.12 -0.53
C PHE A 14 5.17 -0.05 -1.98
N PHE A 15 5.44 -1.20 -2.59
CA PHE A 15 6.06 -1.33 -3.91
C PHE A 15 5.06 -1.24 -5.08
N GLN A 16 3.80 -1.65 -4.87
CA GLN A 16 2.87 -1.90 -5.98
C GLN A 16 2.36 -0.63 -6.69
N ALA A 17 2.21 0.49 -5.98
CA ALA A 17 1.76 1.76 -6.58
C ALA A 17 2.89 2.47 -7.34
N ASP A 18 4.10 2.49 -6.76
CA ASP A 18 5.27 3.12 -7.38
C ASP A 18 5.71 2.39 -8.64
N ASP A 19 5.61 1.05 -8.66
CA ASP A 19 5.91 0.24 -9.86
C ASP A 19 4.93 0.49 -10.99
N GLY A 20 3.62 0.57 -10.70
CA GLY A 20 2.59 0.79 -11.73
C GLY A 20 2.74 2.15 -12.43
N ILE A 21 3.15 3.18 -11.69
CA ILE A 21 3.41 4.51 -12.26
C ILE A 21 4.66 4.50 -13.15
N ARG A 22 5.72 3.80 -12.73
CA ARG A 22 6.96 3.68 -13.51
C ARG A 22 6.76 2.85 -14.77
N ASP A 23 6.03 1.74 -14.69
CA ASP A 23 5.68 0.91 -15.84
C ASP A 23 4.83 1.69 -16.86
N ALA A 24 3.89 2.51 -16.39
CA ALA A 24 3.14 3.41 -17.26
C ALA A 24 4.04 4.43 -17.99
N PHE A 25 5.05 4.96 -17.30
CA PHE A 25 6.02 5.88 -17.90
C PHE A 25 6.85 5.20 -19.00
N GLU A 26 7.40 4.01 -18.75
CA GLU A 26 8.18 3.25 -19.74
C GLU A 26 7.34 2.90 -20.97
N LYS A 27 6.06 2.55 -20.76
CA LYS A 27 5.11 2.31 -21.85
C LYS A 27 4.88 3.54 -22.71
N LEU A 28 4.74 4.73 -22.10
CA LEU A 28 4.59 5.98 -22.84
C LEU A 28 5.82 6.31 -23.68
N GLU A 29 7.04 6.06 -23.17
CA GLU A 29 8.28 6.27 -23.96
C GLU A 29 8.35 5.35 -25.20
N SER A 30 7.73 4.17 -25.14
CA SER A 30 7.78 3.20 -26.24
C SER A 30 6.82 3.50 -27.41
N ILE A 31 5.96 4.51 -27.30
CA ILE A 31 4.95 4.82 -28.32
C ILE A 31 5.60 5.50 -29.54
N ASP A 32 5.19 5.08 -30.74
CA ASP A 32 5.66 5.71 -31.98
C ASP A 32 5.22 7.18 -32.06
N THR A 33 6.19 8.06 -32.27
CA THR A 33 6.01 9.50 -32.48
C THR A 33 4.91 9.86 -33.49
N LYS A 34 4.74 9.09 -34.56
CA LYS A 34 3.71 9.35 -35.59
C LYS A 34 2.29 9.14 -35.07
N ILE A 35 2.12 8.28 -34.07
CA ILE A 35 0.83 8.09 -33.41
C ILE A 35 0.55 9.30 -32.53
N THR A 36 1.55 9.76 -31.76
CA THR A 36 1.41 10.90 -30.84
C THR A 36 1.10 12.21 -31.54
N GLU A 37 1.56 12.41 -32.78
CA GLU A 37 1.25 13.61 -33.58
C GLU A 37 -0.25 13.85 -33.77
N ASN A 38 -1.06 12.79 -33.81
CA ASN A 38 -2.53 12.91 -33.95
C ASN A 38 -3.22 13.46 -32.69
N PHE A 39 -2.50 13.50 -31.56
CA PHE A 39 -3.04 13.96 -30.27
C PHE A 39 -2.54 15.37 -29.91
N ASN A 40 -1.69 16.00 -30.73
CA ASN A 40 -1.04 17.27 -30.40
C ASN A 40 -2.04 18.40 -30.12
N GLU A 41 -3.08 18.55 -30.95
CA GLU A 41 -4.09 19.61 -30.77
C GLU A 41 -4.82 19.47 -29.42
N VAL A 42 -5.29 18.26 -29.11
CA VAL A 42 -5.97 17.97 -27.84
C VAL A 42 -5.00 18.07 -26.65
N ALA A 43 -3.73 17.71 -26.84
CA ALA A 43 -2.71 17.83 -25.80
C ALA A 43 -2.41 19.29 -25.49
N GLU A 44 -2.35 20.17 -26.50
CA GLU A 44 -2.19 21.62 -26.32
C GLU A 44 -3.38 22.19 -25.53
N GLU A 45 -4.62 21.88 -25.91
CA GLU A 45 -5.82 22.30 -25.16
C GLU A 45 -5.78 21.84 -23.69
N LEU A 46 -5.35 20.60 -23.45
CA LEU A 46 -5.23 20.05 -22.11
C LEU A 46 -4.15 20.75 -21.28
N ILE A 47 -3.01 21.06 -21.90
CA ILE A 47 -1.90 21.80 -21.27
C ILE A 47 -2.33 23.24 -20.95
N GLU A 48 -3.09 23.90 -21.82
CA GLU A 48 -3.62 25.25 -21.57
C GLU A 48 -4.61 25.26 -20.39
N SER A 49 -5.46 24.24 -20.29
CA SER A 49 -6.49 24.14 -19.24
C SER A 49 -5.92 23.77 -17.86
N LEU A 50 -5.06 22.74 -17.78
CA LEU A 50 -4.59 22.16 -16.52
C LEU A 50 -3.14 22.50 -16.17
N GLY A 51 -2.41 23.13 -17.10
CA GLY A 51 -0.95 23.27 -17.04
C GLY A 51 -0.24 21.96 -17.35
N ALA A 52 1.00 22.04 -17.88
CA ALA A 52 1.76 20.86 -18.31
C ALA A 52 1.89 19.78 -17.23
N LYS A 53 2.22 20.17 -15.99
CA LYS A 53 2.34 19.23 -14.87
C LYS A 53 0.99 18.62 -14.47
N GLY A 54 -0.08 19.43 -14.49
CA GLY A 54 -1.42 18.98 -14.14
C GLY A 54 -1.98 17.98 -15.16
N ALA A 55 -1.84 18.30 -16.45
CA ALA A 55 -2.23 17.45 -17.57
C ALA A 55 -1.54 16.08 -17.52
N VAL A 56 -0.21 16.05 -17.35
CA VAL A 56 0.55 14.78 -17.24
C VAL A 56 0.17 14.00 -16.00
N SER A 57 -0.02 14.66 -14.85
CA SER A 57 -0.43 14.00 -13.61
C SER A 57 -1.82 13.36 -13.75
N ALA A 58 -2.77 14.06 -14.37
CA ALA A 58 -4.12 13.56 -14.63
C ALA A 58 -4.12 12.39 -15.63
N ALA A 59 -3.31 12.48 -16.69
CA ALA A 59 -3.16 11.39 -17.66
C ALA A 59 -2.56 10.14 -17.01
N LEU A 60 -1.50 10.27 -16.22
CA LEU A 60 -0.90 9.15 -15.49
C LEU A 60 -1.89 8.52 -14.50
N ALA A 61 -2.65 9.33 -13.76
CA ALA A 61 -3.70 8.85 -12.88
C ALA A 61 -4.77 8.05 -13.64
N GLN A 62 -5.18 8.51 -14.83
CA GLN A 62 -6.13 7.81 -15.69
C GLN A 62 -5.57 6.48 -16.24
N ILE A 63 -4.31 6.47 -16.70
CA ILE A 63 -3.66 5.27 -17.27
C ILE A 63 -3.46 4.18 -16.21
N THR A 64 -3.02 4.58 -15.02
CA THR A 64 -2.77 3.67 -13.90
C THR A 64 -4.04 3.25 -13.16
N GLY A 65 -5.17 3.92 -13.43
CA GLY A 65 -6.45 3.66 -12.76
C GLY A 65 -6.58 4.29 -11.38
N PHE A 66 -5.64 5.16 -10.97
CA PHE A 66 -5.69 5.91 -9.70
C PHE A 66 -6.57 7.17 -9.81
N THR A 67 -7.84 7.01 -10.20
CA THR A 67 -8.77 8.13 -10.46
C THR A 67 -9.52 8.63 -9.23
N ASP A 68 -9.49 7.89 -8.12
CA ASP A 68 -10.06 8.29 -6.83
C ASP A 68 -9.00 8.11 -5.74
N LEU A 69 -9.06 8.93 -4.69
CA LEU A 69 -8.22 8.83 -3.50
C LEU A 69 -8.26 7.43 -2.87
N LYS A 70 -9.39 6.73 -2.99
CA LYS A 70 -9.53 5.34 -2.53
C LYS A 70 -8.61 4.37 -3.25
N ALA A 71 -8.34 4.59 -4.54
CA ALA A 71 -7.45 3.75 -5.33
C ALA A 71 -5.98 3.86 -4.85
N LEU A 72 -5.63 4.95 -4.16
CA LEU A 72 -4.32 5.14 -3.53
C LEU A 72 -4.22 4.51 -2.13
N LEU A 73 -5.34 4.05 -1.55
CA LEU A 73 -5.31 3.35 -0.28
C LEU A 73 -4.90 1.89 -0.50
N PRO A 74 -3.94 1.37 0.28
CA PRO A 74 -3.64 -0.05 0.24
C PRO A 74 -4.85 -0.83 0.73
N ARG A 75 -4.90 -2.09 0.33
CA ARG A 75 -5.98 -3.00 0.64
C ARG A 75 -5.46 -4.16 1.48
N SER A 76 -6.21 -4.54 2.50
CA SER A 76 -5.91 -5.71 3.32
C SER A 76 -5.97 -6.99 2.47
N LEU A 77 -5.04 -7.90 2.72
CA LEU A 77 -5.04 -9.24 2.12
C LEU A 77 -6.04 -10.18 2.80
N LEU A 78 -6.30 -10.00 4.09
CA LEU A 78 -7.20 -10.88 4.84
C LEU A 78 -8.67 -10.64 4.50
N GLN A 79 -9.04 -9.37 4.31
CA GLN A 79 -10.44 -8.96 4.22
C GLN A 79 -10.75 -8.09 3.01
N CYS A 80 -9.77 -7.80 2.15
CA CYS A 80 -9.97 -6.94 0.98
C CYS A 80 -10.43 -5.52 1.40
N ALA A 81 -10.14 -5.11 2.65
CA ALA A 81 -10.59 -3.84 3.22
C ALA A 81 -9.67 -2.67 2.83
N GLU A 82 -10.26 -1.57 2.34
CA GLU A 82 -9.54 -0.36 1.95
C GLU A 82 -9.00 0.39 3.17
N GLY A 83 -7.78 0.92 3.06
CA GLY A 83 -7.12 1.67 4.14
C GLY A 83 -6.52 0.80 5.24
N PHE A 84 -6.59 -0.53 5.08
CA PHE A 84 -5.94 -1.49 5.96
C PHE A 84 -4.81 -2.19 5.24
N ILE A 85 -3.78 -2.56 5.99
CA ILE A 85 -2.70 -3.44 5.54
C ILE A 85 -2.69 -4.69 6.40
N THR A 86 -2.35 -5.83 5.80
CA THR A 86 -2.12 -7.06 6.55
C THR A 86 -0.67 -7.09 7.02
N ILE A 87 -0.47 -7.23 8.33
CA ILE A 87 0.83 -7.34 8.98
C ILE A 87 1.01 -8.78 9.46
N GLN A 88 2.22 -9.30 9.29
CA GLN A 88 2.66 -10.52 9.96
C GLN A 88 3.55 -10.16 11.15
N PHE A 89 3.22 -10.74 12.29
CA PHE A 89 4.00 -10.74 13.51
C PHE A 89 4.75 -12.07 13.59
N ASP A 90 6.08 -12.01 13.64
CA ASP A 90 6.94 -13.18 13.80
C ASP A 90 7.36 -13.34 15.26
N SER A 91 7.34 -14.58 15.74
CA SER A 91 7.72 -14.97 17.08
C SER A 91 8.80 -16.05 17.05
N ASN A 92 9.86 -15.83 17.82
CA ASN A 92 10.89 -16.85 18.05
C ASN A 92 10.45 -17.92 19.06
N GLN A 93 9.26 -17.76 19.67
CA GLN A 93 8.65 -18.70 20.61
C GLN A 93 7.30 -19.17 20.09
N GLU A 94 6.92 -20.39 20.45
CA GLU A 94 5.63 -20.95 20.10
C GLU A 94 4.49 -20.15 20.75
N LEU A 95 3.48 -19.81 19.96
CA LEU A 95 2.31 -19.07 20.36
C LEU A 95 1.17 -20.02 20.67
N TYR A 96 0.92 -20.27 21.95
CA TYR A 96 -0.20 -21.10 22.42
C TYR A 96 -1.57 -20.39 22.39
N GLY A 97 -1.60 -19.12 21.97
CA GLY A 97 -2.81 -18.34 21.86
C GLY A 97 -2.58 -16.89 21.45
N MET A 98 -3.62 -16.27 20.89
CA MET A 98 -3.59 -14.87 20.43
C MET A 98 -3.30 -13.86 21.56
N GLY A 99 -3.59 -14.22 22.82
CA GLY A 99 -3.33 -13.35 23.97
C GLY A 99 -1.87 -12.91 24.09
N LEU A 100 -0.92 -13.77 23.68
CA LEU A 100 0.51 -13.44 23.67
C LEU A 100 0.83 -12.36 22.63
N VAL A 101 0.23 -12.45 21.44
CA VAL A 101 0.36 -11.46 20.37
C VAL A 101 -0.23 -10.12 20.82
N TRP A 102 -1.44 -10.12 21.37
CA TRP A 102 -2.08 -8.91 21.90
C TRP A 102 -1.26 -8.24 23.01
N ASN A 103 -0.65 -9.03 23.90
CA ASN A 103 0.24 -8.51 24.93
C ASN A 103 1.52 -7.90 24.33
N ALA A 104 2.06 -8.47 23.26
CA ALA A 104 3.20 -7.90 22.56
C ALA A 104 2.83 -6.58 21.89
N LEU A 105 1.69 -6.52 21.18
CA LEU A 105 1.20 -5.30 20.51
C LEU A 105 0.98 -4.15 21.51
N ARG A 106 0.33 -4.41 22.65
CA ARG A 106 0.12 -3.39 23.71
C ARG A 106 1.39 -2.83 24.33
N ARG A 107 2.54 -3.51 24.19
CA ARG A 107 3.83 -3.03 24.70
C ARG A 107 4.51 -2.04 23.76
N VAL A 108 4.19 -2.09 22.46
CA VAL A 108 4.93 -1.36 21.42
C VAL A 108 4.06 -0.38 20.64
N LEU A 109 2.73 -0.54 20.68
CA LEU A 109 1.79 0.31 19.97
C LEU A 109 0.91 1.13 20.93
N PRO A 110 0.46 2.32 20.51
CA PRO A 110 -0.53 3.09 21.25
C PRO A 110 -1.87 2.34 21.34
N ALA A 111 -2.65 2.61 22.39
CA ALA A 111 -3.87 1.86 22.69
C ALA A 111 -4.87 1.89 21.53
N GLU A 112 -5.03 3.06 20.89
CA GLU A 112 -5.94 3.28 19.77
C GLU A 112 -5.55 2.44 18.54
N ALA A 113 -4.24 2.22 18.34
CA ALA A 113 -3.75 1.38 17.25
C ALA A 113 -4.03 -0.10 17.52
N VAL A 114 -3.87 -0.54 18.77
CA VAL A 114 -4.18 -1.92 19.17
C VAL A 114 -5.67 -2.21 19.06
N GLU A 115 -6.53 -1.29 19.50
CA GLU A 115 -7.99 -1.42 19.36
C GLU A 115 -8.44 -1.46 17.89
N GLY A 116 -7.66 -0.84 16.99
CA GLY A 116 -7.90 -0.84 15.55
C GLY A 116 -7.51 -2.14 14.84
N VAL A 117 -6.81 -3.07 15.49
CA VAL A 117 -6.37 -4.34 14.89
C VAL A 117 -7.58 -5.26 14.62
N ARG A 118 -7.62 -5.86 13.44
CA ARG A 118 -8.74 -6.72 12.99
C ARG A 118 -8.25 -8.05 12.45
N GLY A 119 -9.14 -9.05 12.48
CA GLY A 119 -8.93 -10.31 11.76
C GLY A 119 -7.69 -11.09 12.20
N MET A 120 -7.29 -11.00 13.47
CA MET A 120 -6.09 -11.69 13.96
C MET A 120 -6.23 -13.21 13.83
N GLN A 121 -5.24 -13.85 13.21
CA GLN A 121 -5.13 -15.30 13.05
C GLN A 121 -3.71 -15.74 13.35
N LEU A 122 -3.57 -16.86 14.07
CA LEU A 122 -2.26 -17.48 14.27
C LEU A 122 -1.80 -18.15 12.98
N LEU A 123 -0.49 -18.11 12.71
CA LEU A 123 0.10 -18.90 11.64
C LEU A 123 0.02 -20.39 11.97
N ALA A 124 -0.08 -21.21 10.94
CA ALA A 124 -0.24 -22.66 11.08
C ALA A 124 0.96 -23.35 11.78
N ASP A 125 2.13 -22.73 11.74
CA ASP A 125 3.34 -23.21 12.42
C ASP A 125 3.43 -22.78 13.89
N GLY A 126 2.46 -21.99 14.37
CA GLY A 126 2.44 -21.47 15.74
C GLY A 126 3.54 -20.45 16.04
N LYS A 127 4.30 -19.98 15.03
CA LYS A 127 5.44 -19.06 15.22
C LYS A 127 5.13 -17.63 14.84
N GLY A 128 3.86 -17.30 14.65
CA GLY A 128 3.47 -15.94 14.33
C GLY A 128 1.97 -15.76 14.26
N ALA A 129 1.57 -14.56 13.85
CA ALA A 129 0.19 -14.21 13.58
C ALA A 129 0.10 -13.22 12.42
N VAL A 130 -1.01 -13.24 11.71
CA VAL A 130 -1.39 -12.22 10.73
C VAL A 130 -2.59 -11.44 11.25
N PHE A 131 -2.64 -10.15 10.97
CA PHE A 131 -3.78 -9.30 11.31
C PHE A 131 -3.81 -8.06 10.41
N ASP A 132 -4.99 -7.44 10.31
CA ASP A 132 -5.16 -6.18 9.61
C ASP A 132 -4.92 -5.00 10.55
N PHE A 133 -4.24 -3.99 10.02
CA PHE A 133 -3.84 -2.78 10.72
C PHE A 133 -4.21 -1.54 9.92
N ASP A 134 -4.79 -0.55 10.60
CA ASP A 134 -5.24 0.70 9.98
C ASP A 134 -4.02 1.56 9.60
N MET A 135 -3.95 1.96 8.32
CA MET A 135 -2.83 2.72 7.77
C MET A 135 -2.60 4.06 8.46
N LYS A 136 -3.61 4.65 9.10
CA LYS A 136 -3.44 5.91 9.84
C LYS A 136 -2.38 5.80 10.95
N PHE A 137 -2.14 4.59 11.45
CA PHE A 137 -1.16 4.32 12.50
C PHE A 137 0.21 3.87 11.96
N LYS A 138 0.42 3.86 10.63
CA LYS A 138 1.68 3.39 10.01
C LYS A 138 2.95 4.04 10.59
N LYS A 139 2.88 5.31 11.01
CA LYS A 139 4.02 6.03 11.63
C LYS A 139 4.44 5.50 13.00
N SER A 140 3.66 4.59 13.59
CA SER A 140 3.96 3.97 14.89
C SER A 140 4.93 2.79 14.77
N PHE A 141 5.40 2.50 13.55
CA PHE A 141 6.39 1.47 13.22
C PHE A 141 7.70 2.08 12.76
#